data_AF-A0A951CX15-F1
#
_entry.id   AF-A0A951CX15-F1
#
_cell.length_a   1.000
_cell.length_b   1.000
_cell.length_c   1.000
_cell.angle_alpha   90.00
_cell.angle_beta   90.00
_cell.angle_gamma   90.00
#
_symmetry.space_group_name_H-M   'P 1'
#
loop_
_entity.id
_entity.type
_entity.pdbx_description
1 polymer ?
#
loop_
_entity_poly.entity_id
_entity_poly.type
_entity_poly.pdbx_seq_one_letter_code
_entity_poly.pdbx_strand_id
1 'polypeptide(L)'
;MGVSLGYRRNKLGGTWVLRVANGRGGAATQAIGTADDYDTANGSNILTFWQAQERAKSLARREGGAAAKSPLTTSQAAENYLESLAARNVNSARDARGRLRKHFLAHFGEQAVRALTKTALDRWLAGMVAKSSDPDKVRRSKDSANRVLAMVKALLNHALRDPSNGLIDDHAWRLVKSFKGVGEARRVHFSMQQAQKLIEATRDGAFADLLTAGFLTGARYGELIRCNVADYDSGARALT
;
A
#
# COMPACT_ATOMS: atom_id res chain seq x y z
N MET A 1 -28.60 14.77 17.38
CA MET A 1 -29.72 15.00 16.43
C MET A 1 -30.77 13.93 16.65
N GLY A 2 -32.05 14.28 16.67
CA GLY A 2 -33.14 13.32 16.88
C GLY A 2 -33.36 12.45 15.64
N VAL A 3 -33.48 11.13 15.83
CA VAL A 3 -33.74 10.17 14.77
C VAL A 3 -35.01 9.41 15.14
N SER A 4 -35.95 9.31 14.21
CA SER A 4 -37.16 8.53 14.40
C SER A 4 -37.49 7.68 13.19
N LEU A 5 -38.15 6.56 13.45
CA LEU A 5 -38.75 5.71 12.41
C LEU A 5 -40.20 6.16 12.21
N GLY A 6 -40.57 6.38 10.96
CA GLY A 6 -41.93 6.70 10.53
C GLY A 6 -42.49 5.61 9.62
N TYR A 7 -43.81 5.56 9.55
CA TYR A 7 -44.56 4.71 8.62
C TYR A 7 -45.43 5.62 7.76
N ARG A 8 -45.28 5.53 6.43
CA ARG A 8 -46.09 6.26 5.47
C ARG A 8 -47.07 5.29 4.81
N ARG A 9 -48.37 5.48 5.06
CA ARG A 9 -49.42 4.66 4.46
C ARG A 9 -49.58 4.98 2.97
N ASN A 10 -49.63 3.96 2.12
CA ASN A 10 -49.97 4.08 0.69
C ASN A 10 -51.20 3.21 0.36
N LYS A 11 -51.67 3.25 -0.90
CA LYS A 11 -52.82 2.44 -1.36
C LYS A 11 -52.55 0.93 -1.38
N LEU A 12 -51.29 0.51 -1.46
CA LEU A 12 -50.86 -0.89 -1.46
C LEU A 12 -50.18 -1.19 -0.12
N GLY A 13 -48.86 -1.35 -0.08
CA GLY A 13 -48.09 -1.46 1.17
C GLY A 13 -47.57 -0.12 1.69
N GLY A 14 -47.51 0.02 3.02
CA GLY A 14 -46.86 1.16 3.65
C GLY A 14 -45.36 1.19 3.38
N THR A 15 -44.74 2.35 3.58
CA THR A 15 -43.30 2.55 3.44
C THR A 15 -42.71 2.94 4.79
N TRP A 16 -41.69 2.22 5.22
CA TRP A 16 -40.85 2.65 6.34
C TRP A 16 -39.99 3.84 5.93
N VAL A 17 -39.99 4.87 6.77
CA VAL A 17 -39.31 6.13 6.50
C VAL A 17 -38.41 6.48 7.68
N LEU A 18 -37.13 6.69 7.43
CA LEU A 18 -36.21 7.29 8.38
C LEU A 18 -36.46 8.80 8.41
N ARG A 19 -36.62 9.38 9.60
CA ARG A 19 -36.69 10.82 9.82
C ARG A 19 -35.52 11.28 10.67
N VAL A 20 -34.74 12.21 10.14
CA VAL A 20 -33.58 12.79 10.81
C VAL A 20 -33.81 14.28 11.02
N ALA A 21 -33.88 14.71 12.28
CA ALA A 21 -34.06 16.12 12.62
C ALA A 21 -32.77 16.90 12.32
N ASN A 22 -32.89 18.01 11.60
CA ASN A 22 -31.75 18.83 11.18
C ASN A 22 -31.27 19.83 12.25
N GLY A 23 -31.83 19.79 13.46
CA GLY A 23 -31.51 20.68 14.57
C GLY A 23 -32.00 22.13 14.42
N ARG A 24 -32.66 22.48 13.31
CA ARG A 24 -33.18 23.83 13.00
C ARG A 24 -34.70 23.85 12.78
N GLY A 25 -35.41 22.94 13.44
CA GLY A 25 -36.88 22.80 13.33
C GLY A 25 -37.39 22.04 12.10
N GLY A 26 -36.50 21.57 11.21
CA GLY A 26 -36.84 20.73 10.06
C GLY A 26 -36.42 19.28 10.23
N ALA A 27 -36.89 18.40 9.35
CA ALA A 27 -36.43 17.02 9.30
C ALA A 27 -36.29 16.54 7.85
N ALA A 28 -35.18 15.88 7.56
CA ALA A 28 -35.02 15.11 6.32
C ALA A 28 -35.75 13.77 6.48
N THR A 29 -36.40 13.31 5.41
CA THR A 29 -37.06 12.00 5.39
C THR A 29 -36.54 11.16 4.24
N GLN A 30 -36.24 9.89 4.51
CA GLN A 30 -35.73 8.94 3.53
C GLN A 30 -36.53 7.64 3.62
N ALA A 31 -37.03 7.11 2.50
CA ALA A 31 -37.64 5.78 2.46
C ALA A 31 -36.57 4.70 2.62
N ILE A 32 -36.81 3.72 3.49
CA ILE A 32 -35.82 2.67 3.84
C ILE A 32 -36.28 1.24 3.53
N GLY A 33 -37.55 1.08 3.13
CA GLY A 33 -38.13 -0.18 2.67
C GLY A 33 -39.66 -0.15 2.69
N THR A 34 -40.30 -1.10 2.02
CA THR A 34 -41.73 -1.36 2.10
C THR A 34 -42.03 -2.12 3.40
N ALA A 35 -43.18 -1.86 4.01
CA ALA A 35 -43.65 -2.61 5.17
C ALA A 35 -44.22 -3.97 4.76
N ASP A 36 -44.12 -4.94 5.66
CA ASP A 36 -44.63 -6.30 5.52
C ASP A 36 -46.16 -6.41 5.72
N ASP A 37 -46.91 -5.34 5.41
CA ASP A 37 -48.35 -5.25 5.63
C ASP A 37 -49.15 -6.34 4.88
N TYR A 38 -48.70 -6.69 3.67
CA TYR A 38 -49.36 -7.63 2.77
C TYR A 38 -48.43 -8.71 2.19
N ASP A 39 -47.13 -8.60 2.44
CA ASP A 39 -46.09 -9.46 1.87
C ASP A 39 -45.13 -9.94 2.97
N THR A 40 -44.56 -11.14 2.79
CA THR A 40 -43.56 -11.66 3.71
C THR A 40 -42.27 -10.83 3.64
N ALA A 41 -41.77 -10.41 4.80
CA ALA A 41 -40.50 -9.70 4.90
C ALA A 41 -39.35 -10.53 4.32
N ASN A 42 -38.57 -9.91 3.43
CA ASN A 42 -37.43 -10.54 2.77
C ASN A 42 -36.07 -10.01 3.27
N GLY A 43 -36.09 -9.13 4.27
CA GLY A 43 -34.88 -8.53 4.86
C GLY A 43 -34.12 -7.57 3.93
N SER A 44 -34.61 -7.35 2.70
CA SER A 44 -33.97 -6.53 1.68
C SER A 44 -34.80 -5.29 1.35
N ASN A 45 -36.00 -5.48 0.78
CA ASN A 45 -36.88 -4.40 0.33
C ASN A 45 -38.24 -4.40 1.04
N ILE A 46 -38.68 -5.54 1.59
CA ILE A 46 -39.88 -5.68 2.41
C ILE A 46 -39.40 -6.02 3.82
N LEU A 47 -39.71 -5.14 4.77
CA LEU A 47 -39.12 -5.16 6.10
C LEU A 47 -40.21 -5.22 7.17
N THR A 48 -39.95 -6.05 8.17
CA THR A 48 -40.68 -5.96 9.44
C THR A 48 -40.34 -4.64 10.15
N PHE A 49 -41.17 -4.25 11.12
CA PHE A 49 -40.87 -3.11 12.01
C PHE A 49 -39.46 -3.18 12.61
N TRP A 50 -39.04 -4.36 13.07
CA TRP A 50 -37.74 -4.56 13.71
C TRP A 50 -36.58 -4.39 12.72
N GLN A 51 -36.71 -4.96 11.52
CA GLN A 51 -35.72 -4.80 10.45
C GLN A 51 -35.63 -3.35 9.97
N ALA A 52 -36.76 -2.65 9.88
CA ALA A 52 -36.81 -1.24 9.56
C ALA A 52 -36.14 -0.39 10.65
N GLN A 53 -36.33 -0.71 11.93
CA GLN A 53 -35.69 -0.05 13.05
C GLN A 53 -34.17 -0.24 13.04
N GLU A 54 -33.68 -1.47 12.81
CA GLU A 54 -32.25 -1.75 12.69
C GLU A 54 -31.62 -1.01 11.50
N ARG A 55 -32.29 -1.03 10.34
CA ARG A 55 -31.84 -0.29 9.16
C ARG A 55 -31.82 1.22 9.43
N ALA A 56 -32.84 1.78 10.06
CA ALA A 56 -32.89 3.18 10.48
C ALA A 56 -31.73 3.55 11.41
N LYS A 57 -31.44 2.73 12.45
CA LYS A 57 -30.29 2.92 13.35
C LYS A 57 -28.96 2.88 12.59
N SER A 58 -28.82 1.97 11.63
CA SER A 58 -27.60 1.84 10.82
C SER A 58 -27.35 3.06 9.93
N LEU A 59 -28.41 3.61 9.32
CA LEU A 59 -28.36 4.79 8.46
C LEU A 59 -28.12 6.05 9.28
N ALA A 60 -28.76 6.18 10.43
CA ALA A 60 -28.54 7.29 11.35
C ALA A 60 -27.11 7.34 11.91
N ARG A 61 -26.47 6.19 12.13
CA ARG A 61 -25.04 6.13 12.48
C ARG A 61 -24.15 6.59 11.33
N ARG A 62 -24.56 6.38 10.08
CA ARG A 62 -23.84 6.85 8.88
C ARG A 62 -24.01 8.36 8.66
N GLU A 63 -25.19 8.93 8.94
CA GLU A 63 -25.46 10.36 8.74
C GLU A 63 -25.05 11.24 9.94
N GLY A 64 -25.06 10.69 11.16
CA GLY A 64 -24.72 11.40 12.39
C GLY A 64 -23.23 11.66 12.64
N GLY A 65 -22.34 11.26 11.72
CA GLY A 65 -20.90 11.46 11.87
C GLY A 65 -20.15 11.19 10.57
N ALA A 66 -19.62 12.28 9.99
CA ALA A 66 -18.80 12.36 8.78
C ALA A 66 -19.54 12.07 7.46
N ALA A 67 -19.49 13.06 6.54
CA ALA A 67 -19.67 12.83 5.11
C ALA A 67 -18.95 11.52 4.73
N ALA A 68 -19.63 10.62 4.02
CA ALA A 68 -19.07 9.33 3.63
C ALA A 68 -17.64 9.53 3.12
N LYS A 69 -16.64 9.21 3.95
CA LYS A 69 -15.23 9.40 3.59
C LYS A 69 -15.03 8.67 2.28
N SER A 70 -14.54 9.39 1.27
CA SER A 70 -14.16 8.78 0.00
C SER A 70 -13.33 7.52 0.29
N PRO A 71 -13.60 6.39 -0.39
CA PRO A 71 -12.87 5.17 -0.14
C PRO A 71 -11.37 5.41 -0.22
N LEU A 72 -10.59 4.87 0.74
CA LEU A 72 -9.14 5.05 0.77
C LEU A 72 -8.54 4.64 -0.59
N THR A 73 -7.96 5.59 -1.30
CA THR A 73 -7.27 5.35 -2.57
C THR A 73 -5.90 4.73 -2.31
N THR A 74 -5.38 4.05 -3.32
CA THR A 74 -4.04 3.46 -3.22
C THR A 74 -2.96 4.53 -3.10
N SER A 75 -3.12 5.67 -3.76
CA SER A 75 -2.24 6.84 -3.59
C SER A 75 -2.24 7.35 -2.15
N GLN A 76 -3.40 7.53 -1.53
CA GLN A 76 -3.49 7.98 -0.13
C GLN A 76 -2.87 6.96 0.83
N ALA A 77 -3.15 5.67 0.62
CA ALA A 77 -2.53 4.59 1.40
C ALA A 77 -0.99 4.61 1.28
N ALA A 78 -0.47 4.92 0.09
CA ALA A 78 0.95 5.03 -0.16
C ALA A 78 1.59 6.21 0.57
N GLU A 79 0.94 7.38 0.55
CA GLU A 79 1.42 8.57 1.26
C GLU A 79 1.51 8.31 2.77
N ASN A 80 0.44 7.79 3.38
CA ASN A 80 0.41 7.45 4.80
C ASN A 80 1.51 6.44 5.17
N TYR A 81 1.72 5.42 4.34
CA TYR A 81 2.79 4.44 4.53
C TYR A 81 4.19 5.07 4.42
N LEU A 82 4.39 5.94 3.43
CA LEU A 82 5.68 6.59 3.16
C LEU A 82 6.04 7.60 4.25
N GLU A 83 5.07 8.32 4.83
CA GLU A 83 5.28 9.18 6.00
C GLU A 83 5.72 8.36 7.22
N SER A 84 5.02 7.27 7.52
CA SER A 84 5.39 6.33 8.59
C SER A 84 6.76 5.67 8.35
N LEU A 85 7.13 5.42 7.10
CA LEU A 85 8.46 4.92 6.76
C LEU A 85 9.54 5.99 6.89
N ALA A 86 9.25 7.24 6.53
CA ALA A 86 10.18 8.35 6.63
C ALA A 86 10.54 8.68 8.08
N ALA A 87 9.58 8.54 9.00
CA ALA A 87 9.80 8.68 10.43
C ALA A 87 10.83 7.68 10.99
N ARG A 88 10.99 6.51 10.34
CA ARG A 88 11.99 5.50 10.70
C ARG A 88 13.29 5.66 9.93
N ASN A 89 13.19 5.88 8.61
CA ASN A 89 14.34 6.03 7.74
C ASN A 89 13.96 6.79 6.45
N VAL A 90 14.40 8.05 6.35
CA VAL A 90 14.12 8.94 5.21
C VAL A 90 14.63 8.37 3.88
N ASN A 91 15.81 7.75 3.86
CA ASN A 91 16.40 7.19 2.64
C ASN A 91 15.60 6.00 2.10
N SER A 92 15.12 5.13 3.00
CA SER A 92 14.27 4.00 2.65
C SER A 92 12.91 4.46 2.14
N ALA A 93 12.34 5.50 2.75
CA ALA A 93 11.10 6.12 2.26
C ALA A 93 11.29 6.73 0.86
N ARG A 94 12.42 7.38 0.59
CA ARG A 94 12.74 7.93 -0.73
C ARG A 94 12.84 6.85 -1.81
N ASP A 95 13.57 5.76 -1.55
CA ASP A 95 13.67 4.63 -2.50
C ASP A 95 12.31 3.97 -2.72
N ALA A 96 11.55 3.69 -1.64
CA ALA A 96 10.22 3.12 -1.72
C ALA A 96 9.26 4.01 -2.52
N ARG A 97 9.26 5.33 -2.29
CA ARG A 97 8.43 6.31 -3.02
C ARG A 97 8.69 6.24 -4.52
N GLY A 98 9.97 6.25 -4.92
CA GLY A 98 10.34 6.18 -6.34
C GLY A 98 9.85 4.90 -7.01
N ARG A 99 10.04 3.75 -6.35
CA ARG A 99 9.62 2.45 -6.89
C ARG A 99 8.11 2.28 -6.92
N LEU A 100 7.41 2.67 -5.86
CA LEU A 100 5.95 2.61 -5.79
C LEU A 100 5.31 3.51 -6.84
N ARG A 101 5.78 4.75 -6.99
CA ARG A 101 5.28 5.69 -8.01
C ARG A 101 5.45 5.11 -9.42
N LYS A 102 6.66 4.65 -9.73
CA LYS A 102 7.00 4.13 -11.06
C LYS A 102 6.23 2.87 -11.42
N HIS A 103 6.14 1.92 -10.50
CA HIS A 103 5.69 0.57 -10.82
C HIS A 103 4.26 0.27 -10.42
N PHE A 104 3.73 0.87 -9.35
CA PHE A 104 2.44 0.49 -8.78
C PHE A 104 1.38 1.60 -8.89
N LEU A 105 1.69 2.80 -8.39
CA LEU A 105 0.74 3.92 -8.38
C LEU A 105 0.40 4.43 -9.78
N ALA A 106 1.31 4.28 -10.74
CA ALA A 106 1.03 4.56 -12.14
C ALA A 106 -0.12 3.72 -12.72
N HIS A 107 -0.54 2.64 -12.06
CA HIS A 107 -1.59 1.73 -12.55
C HIS A 107 -2.80 1.71 -11.61
N PHE A 108 -2.56 1.79 -10.30
CA PHE A 108 -3.59 1.62 -9.27
C PHE A 108 -3.83 2.84 -8.39
N GLY A 109 -3.12 3.96 -8.60
CA GLY A 109 -3.12 5.10 -7.68
C GLY A 109 -4.52 5.61 -7.30
N GLU A 110 -5.36 5.85 -8.31
CA GLU A 110 -6.73 6.36 -8.12
C GLU A 110 -7.73 5.28 -7.68
N GLN A 111 -7.36 4.01 -7.77
CA GLN A 111 -8.24 2.91 -7.40
C GLN A 111 -8.32 2.81 -5.87
N ALA A 112 -9.55 2.64 -5.36
CA ALA A 112 -9.76 2.35 -3.95
C ALA A 112 -9.08 1.03 -3.56
N VAL A 113 -8.42 0.99 -2.39
CA VAL A 113 -7.70 -0.21 -1.92
C VAL A 113 -8.62 -1.44 -1.88
N ARG A 114 -9.86 -1.26 -1.43
CA ARG A 114 -10.91 -2.31 -1.40
C ARG A 114 -11.32 -2.85 -2.77
N ALA A 115 -11.04 -2.11 -3.84
CA ALA A 115 -11.38 -2.52 -5.21
C ALA A 115 -10.23 -3.29 -5.88
N LEU A 116 -9.06 -3.40 -5.25
CA LEU A 116 -7.96 -4.20 -5.77
C LEU A 116 -8.36 -5.67 -5.78
N THR A 117 -8.01 -6.38 -6.85
CA THR A 117 -8.29 -7.82 -6.99
C THR A 117 -7.00 -8.59 -7.17
N LYS A 118 -6.98 -9.84 -6.71
CA LYS A 118 -5.85 -10.75 -6.93
C LYS A 118 -5.48 -10.85 -8.41
N THR A 119 -6.48 -10.98 -9.30
CA THR A 119 -6.27 -11.10 -10.74
C THR A 119 -5.59 -9.86 -11.34
N ALA A 120 -5.98 -8.67 -10.90
CA ALA A 120 -5.34 -7.43 -11.36
C ALA A 120 -3.88 -7.35 -10.89
N LEU A 121 -3.61 -7.71 -9.63
CA LEU A 121 -2.26 -7.73 -9.07
C LEU A 121 -1.36 -8.80 -9.70
N ASP A 122 -1.88 -10.00 -9.98
CA ASP A 122 -1.14 -11.04 -10.70
C ASP A 122 -0.76 -10.59 -12.12
N ARG A 123 -1.71 -9.97 -12.85
CA ARG A 123 -1.46 -9.46 -14.20
C ARG A 123 -0.41 -8.34 -14.18
N TRP A 124 -0.52 -7.43 -13.23
CA TRP A 124 0.45 -6.37 -13.02
C TRP A 124 1.85 -6.93 -12.75
N LEU A 125 1.96 -7.88 -11.82
CA LEU A 125 3.23 -8.50 -11.46
C LEU A 125 3.88 -9.21 -12.66
N ALA A 126 3.07 -9.95 -13.44
CA ALA A 126 3.53 -10.59 -14.67
C ALA A 126 3.97 -9.56 -15.73
N GLY A 127 3.30 -8.41 -15.80
CA GLY A 127 3.65 -7.31 -16.70
C GLY A 127 5.01 -6.66 -16.42
N MET A 128 5.53 -6.77 -15.19
CA MET A 128 6.86 -6.28 -14.83
C MET A 128 8.00 -7.17 -15.35
N VAL A 129 7.70 -8.41 -15.74
CA VAL A 129 8.71 -9.38 -16.21
C VAL A 129 9.13 -9.03 -17.63
N ALA A 130 10.44 -8.92 -17.85
CA ALA A 130 10.98 -8.62 -19.17
C ALA A 130 10.67 -9.75 -20.15
N LYS A 131 10.25 -9.39 -21.36
CA LYS A 131 10.13 -10.32 -22.49
C LYS A 131 11.45 -10.34 -23.25
N SER A 132 12.24 -11.39 -23.07
CA SER A 132 13.56 -11.54 -23.69
C SER A 132 13.89 -13.00 -23.87
N SER A 133 14.69 -13.33 -24.90
CA SER A 133 15.28 -14.65 -25.09
C SER A 133 16.39 -14.95 -24.07
N ASP A 134 16.97 -13.94 -23.43
CA ASP A 134 17.98 -14.09 -22.38
C ASP A 134 17.32 -14.53 -21.04
N PRO A 135 17.56 -15.78 -20.59
CA PRO A 135 16.97 -16.30 -19.36
C PRO A 135 17.39 -15.50 -18.10
N ASP A 136 18.61 -14.96 -18.08
CA ASP A 136 19.12 -14.21 -16.93
C ASP A 136 18.48 -12.83 -16.83
N LYS A 137 18.20 -12.18 -17.97
CA LYS A 137 17.42 -10.94 -17.99
C LYS A 137 16.00 -11.17 -17.48
N VAL A 138 15.35 -12.26 -17.91
CA VAL A 138 14.01 -12.65 -17.43
C VAL A 138 14.05 -12.91 -15.92
N ARG A 139 14.99 -13.71 -15.43
CA ARG A 139 15.15 -14.02 -13.99
C ARG A 139 15.37 -12.76 -13.15
N ARG A 140 16.30 -11.88 -13.54
CA ARG A 140 16.57 -10.61 -12.82
C ARG A 140 15.34 -9.70 -12.77
N SER A 141 14.55 -9.65 -13.84
CA SER A 141 13.30 -8.89 -13.85
C SER A 141 12.25 -9.46 -12.89
N LYS A 142 12.16 -10.80 -12.77
CA LYS A 142 11.30 -11.46 -11.77
C LYS A 142 11.74 -11.15 -10.33
N ASP A 143 13.04 -11.16 -10.05
CA ASP A 143 13.56 -10.79 -8.74
C ASP A 143 13.22 -9.32 -8.39
N SER A 144 13.37 -8.42 -9.36
CA SER A 144 12.98 -7.01 -9.19
C SER A 144 11.47 -6.85 -8.98
N ALA A 145 10.64 -7.59 -9.73
CA ALA A 145 9.20 -7.62 -9.55
C ALA A 145 8.80 -8.12 -8.15
N ASN A 146 9.47 -9.16 -7.63
CA ASN A 146 9.28 -9.65 -6.26
C ASN A 146 9.58 -8.58 -5.20
N ARG A 147 10.66 -7.80 -5.37
CA ARG A 147 11.01 -6.71 -4.46
C ARG A 147 9.92 -5.63 -4.45
N VAL A 148 9.36 -5.30 -5.62
CA VAL A 148 8.25 -4.34 -5.72
C VAL A 148 6.98 -4.90 -5.10
N LEU A 149 6.64 -6.17 -5.35
CA LEU A 149 5.51 -6.84 -4.70
C LEU A 149 5.62 -6.79 -3.17
N ALA A 150 6.81 -7.04 -2.61
CA ALA A 150 7.03 -6.99 -1.16
C ALA A 150 6.73 -5.60 -0.58
N MET A 151 7.18 -4.53 -1.25
CA MET A 151 6.86 -3.15 -0.84
C MET A 151 5.37 -2.84 -0.95
N VAL A 152 4.71 -3.27 -2.03
CA VAL A 152 3.27 -3.08 -2.21
C VAL A 152 2.49 -3.80 -1.12
N LYS A 153 2.84 -5.05 -0.79
CA LYS A 153 2.21 -5.78 0.31
C LYS A 153 2.43 -5.07 1.65
N ALA A 154 3.62 -4.54 1.91
CA ALA A 154 3.89 -3.78 3.13
C ALA A 154 3.03 -2.53 3.25
N LEU A 155 2.85 -1.79 2.15
CA LEU A 155 1.96 -0.63 2.04
C LEU A 155 0.50 -1.00 2.29
N LEU A 156 -0.01 -2.05 1.63
CA LEU A 156 -1.41 -2.46 1.78
C LEU A 156 -1.69 -3.02 3.18
N ASN A 157 -0.73 -3.76 3.76
CA ASN A 157 -0.80 -4.21 5.14
C ASN A 157 -0.75 -3.05 6.13
N HIS A 158 0.02 -1.99 5.85
CA HIS A 158 0.01 -0.78 6.67
C HIS A 158 -1.37 -0.12 6.67
N ALA A 159 -2.00 0.01 5.50
CA ALA A 159 -3.36 0.53 5.40
C ALA A 159 -4.39 -0.34 6.13
N LEU A 160 -4.31 -1.67 6.01
CA LEU A 160 -5.22 -2.61 6.68
C LEU A 160 -5.12 -2.55 8.20
N ARG A 161 -3.91 -2.33 8.75
CA ARG A 161 -3.67 -2.31 10.20
C ARG A 161 -4.31 -1.13 10.91
N ASP A 162 -4.67 -0.08 10.17
CA ASP A 162 -5.39 1.07 10.71
C ASP A 162 -6.91 0.88 10.50
N PRO A 163 -7.68 0.61 11.57
CA PRO A 163 -9.11 0.35 11.45
C PRO A 163 -9.92 1.53 10.90
N SER A 164 -9.37 2.76 11.00
CA SER A 164 -10.03 3.96 10.49
C SER A 164 -10.15 3.98 8.96
N ASN A 165 -9.38 3.12 8.27
CA ASN A 165 -9.42 2.96 6.82
C ASN A 165 -10.58 2.08 6.33
N GLY A 166 -11.27 1.37 7.24
CA GLY A 166 -12.44 0.55 6.89
C GLY A 166 -12.14 -0.66 5.99
N LEU A 167 -10.89 -1.14 6.00
CA LEU A 167 -10.47 -2.36 5.31
C LEU A 167 -10.66 -3.57 6.24
N ILE A 168 -11.24 -4.65 5.72
CA ILE A 168 -11.68 -5.80 6.53
C ILE A 168 -10.88 -7.07 6.20
N ASP A 169 -10.40 -7.21 4.97
CA ASP A 169 -9.60 -8.35 4.53
C ASP A 169 -8.42 -7.96 3.64
N ASP A 170 -7.50 -8.91 3.46
CA ASP A 170 -6.26 -8.77 2.69
C ASP A 170 -6.17 -9.74 1.50
N HIS A 171 -7.27 -10.40 1.15
CA HIS A 171 -7.25 -11.56 0.24
C HIS A 171 -6.68 -11.19 -1.13
N ALA A 172 -6.98 -9.97 -1.60
CA ALA A 172 -6.54 -9.48 -2.90
C ALA A 172 -5.01 -9.52 -3.06
N TRP A 173 -4.23 -9.10 -2.06
CA TRP A 173 -2.76 -9.07 -2.16
C TRP A 173 -2.07 -10.20 -1.41
N ARG A 174 -2.66 -10.75 -0.33
CA ARG A 174 -2.06 -11.87 0.40
C ARG A 174 -1.87 -13.09 -0.50
N LEU A 175 -2.86 -13.39 -1.35
CA LEU A 175 -2.87 -14.56 -2.24
C LEU A 175 -1.95 -14.44 -3.47
N VAL A 176 -1.44 -13.24 -3.78
CA VAL A 176 -0.50 -13.03 -4.89
C VAL A 176 0.84 -13.67 -4.55
N LYS A 177 1.33 -14.59 -5.37
CA LYS A 177 2.57 -15.33 -5.11
C LYS A 177 3.76 -14.68 -5.83
N SER A 178 4.89 -14.64 -5.14
CA SER A 178 6.17 -14.26 -5.75
C SER A 178 6.66 -15.33 -6.72
N PHE A 179 7.52 -14.93 -7.66
CA PHE A 179 8.25 -15.87 -8.51
C PHE A 179 9.27 -16.65 -7.67
N LYS A 180 9.27 -17.98 -7.79
CA LYS A 180 10.18 -18.87 -7.05
C LYS A 180 11.52 -19.04 -7.78
N GLY A 181 12.60 -19.24 -7.02
CA GLY A 181 13.91 -19.62 -7.56
C GLY A 181 14.61 -18.52 -8.38
N VAL A 182 14.30 -17.25 -8.13
CA VAL A 182 14.83 -16.12 -8.92
C VAL A 182 15.95 -15.34 -8.22
N GLY A 183 16.03 -15.45 -6.90
CA GLY A 183 17.03 -14.78 -6.09
C GLY A 183 18.40 -15.43 -6.29
N GLU A 184 19.40 -14.61 -6.64
CA GLU A 184 20.77 -15.05 -6.79
C GLU A 184 21.71 -13.95 -6.31
N ALA A 185 22.76 -14.34 -5.57
CA ALA A 185 23.82 -13.42 -5.18
C ALA A 185 24.57 -12.92 -6.43
N ARG A 186 24.92 -11.64 -6.44
CA ARG A 186 25.67 -11.05 -7.55
C ARG A 186 27.09 -11.63 -7.56
N ARG A 187 27.43 -12.42 -8.56
CA ARG A 187 28.76 -13.03 -8.72
C ARG A 187 29.75 -12.07 -9.41
N VAL A 188 29.91 -10.85 -8.91
CA VAL A 188 30.95 -9.95 -9.42
C VAL A 188 32.09 -9.94 -8.40
N HIS A 189 33.12 -10.72 -8.69
CA HIS A 189 34.38 -10.70 -7.96
C HIS A 189 35.48 -10.27 -8.93
N PHE A 190 36.15 -9.17 -8.64
CA PHE A 190 37.40 -8.83 -9.31
C PHE A 190 38.51 -9.71 -8.74
N SER A 191 39.34 -10.29 -9.60
CA SER A 191 40.64 -10.80 -9.16
C SER A 191 41.54 -9.64 -8.72
N MET A 192 42.55 -9.92 -7.89
CA MET A 192 43.52 -8.90 -7.47
C MET A 192 44.13 -8.14 -8.66
N GLN A 193 44.45 -8.86 -9.75
CA GLN A 193 45.01 -8.26 -10.97
C GLN A 193 44.00 -7.34 -11.68
N GLN A 194 42.72 -7.69 -11.70
CA GLN A 194 41.69 -6.84 -12.31
C GLN A 194 41.41 -5.60 -11.44
N ALA A 195 41.39 -5.76 -10.12
CA ALA A 195 41.23 -4.65 -9.19
C ALA A 195 42.38 -3.63 -9.34
N GLN A 196 43.63 -4.12 -9.40
CA GLN A 196 44.80 -3.28 -9.60
C GLN A 196 44.76 -2.53 -10.95
N LYS A 197 44.47 -3.25 -12.05
CA LYS A 197 44.32 -2.61 -13.38
C LYS A 197 43.22 -1.55 -13.40
N LEU A 198 42.13 -1.76 -12.66
CA LEU A 198 41.04 -0.79 -12.56
C LEU A 198 41.50 0.48 -11.83
N ILE A 199 42.24 0.35 -10.73
CA ILE A 199 42.80 1.47 -9.97
C ILE A 199 43.79 2.24 -10.84
N GLU A 200 44.75 1.56 -11.48
CA GLU A 200 45.77 2.18 -12.34
C GLU A 200 45.19 2.90 -13.56
N ALA A 201 44.08 2.39 -14.11
CA ALA A 201 43.39 3.02 -15.24
C ALA A 201 42.55 4.26 -14.84
N THR A 202 42.39 4.53 -13.55
CA THR A 202 41.57 5.63 -13.05
C THR A 202 42.34 6.95 -13.13
N ARG A 203 41.79 7.94 -13.84
CA ARG A 203 42.43 9.27 -14.00
C ARG A 203 42.26 10.20 -12.80
N ASP A 204 41.18 10.01 -12.04
CA ASP A 204 40.87 10.80 -10.85
C ASP A 204 41.50 10.15 -9.63
N GLY A 205 42.51 10.80 -9.04
CA GLY A 205 43.22 10.30 -7.87
C GLY A 205 42.30 10.03 -6.67
N ALA A 206 41.32 10.90 -6.43
CA ALA A 206 40.40 10.72 -5.30
C ALA A 206 39.49 9.50 -5.50
N PHE A 207 39.10 9.23 -6.75
CA PHE A 207 38.34 8.02 -7.06
C PHE A 207 39.22 6.76 -6.99
N ALA A 208 40.50 6.84 -7.39
CA ALA A 208 41.46 5.75 -7.25
C ALA A 208 41.71 5.38 -5.77
N ASP A 209 41.83 6.37 -4.89
CA ASP A 209 41.95 6.16 -3.44
C ASP A 209 40.70 5.48 -2.87
N LEU A 210 39.51 5.89 -3.33
CA LEU A 210 38.25 5.28 -2.92
C LEU A 210 38.12 3.81 -3.36
N LEU A 211 38.55 3.49 -4.58
CA LEU A 211 38.60 2.11 -5.06
C LEU A 211 39.60 1.27 -4.25
N THR A 212 40.78 1.82 -3.97
CA THR A 212 41.82 1.18 -3.16
C THR A 212 41.30 0.87 -1.76
N ALA A 213 40.69 1.86 -1.09
CA ALA A 213 40.08 1.66 0.22
C ALA A 213 38.97 0.59 0.17
N GLY A 214 38.12 0.59 -0.86
CA GLY A 214 37.07 -0.41 -1.04
C GLY A 214 37.59 -1.83 -1.21
N PHE A 215 38.66 -2.03 -2.00
CA PHE A 215 39.25 -3.35 -2.20
C PHE A 215 40.03 -3.86 -0.98
N LEU A 216 40.69 -2.97 -0.23
CA LEU A 216 41.49 -3.37 0.95
C LEU A 216 40.65 -3.61 2.20
N THR A 217 39.58 -2.84 2.40
CA THR A 217 38.77 -2.90 3.63
C THR A 217 37.48 -3.71 3.48
N GLY A 218 36.97 -3.85 2.25
CA GLY A 218 35.65 -4.42 2.00
C GLY A 218 34.49 -3.53 2.46
N ALA A 219 34.76 -2.29 2.92
CA ALA A 219 33.74 -1.33 3.32
C ALA A 219 32.84 -0.94 2.15
N ARG A 220 31.57 -0.67 2.42
CA ARG A 220 30.64 -0.20 1.39
C ARG A 220 31.03 1.20 0.95
N TYR A 221 30.82 1.50 -0.32
CA TYR A 221 31.00 2.85 -0.88
C TYR A 221 30.40 3.95 0.01
N GLY A 222 29.17 3.74 0.51
CA GLY A 222 28.50 4.71 1.38
C GLY A 222 29.17 4.92 2.73
N GLU A 223 29.84 3.89 3.27
CA GLU A 223 30.62 3.97 4.51
C GLU A 223 31.91 4.77 4.27
N LEU A 224 32.63 4.46 3.19
CA LEU A 224 33.88 5.14 2.82
C LEU A 224 33.71 6.65 2.59
N ILE A 225 32.66 7.08 1.88
CA ILE A 225 32.45 8.50 1.58
C ILE A 225 32.00 9.34 2.79
N ARG A 226 31.63 8.69 3.91
CA ARG A 226 31.27 9.35 5.17
C ARG A 226 32.37 9.28 6.22
N CYS A 227 33.41 8.48 5.96
CA CYS A 227 34.52 8.29 6.86
C CYS A 227 35.34 9.57 6.98
N ASN A 228 35.63 9.96 8.21
CA ASN A 228 36.51 11.07 8.55
C ASN A 228 37.78 10.55 9.23
N VAL A 229 38.79 11.41 9.35
CA VAL A 229 40.04 11.10 10.06
C VAL A 229 39.78 10.69 11.51
N ALA A 230 38.73 11.23 12.14
CA ALA A 230 38.33 10.89 13.50
C ALA A 230 37.82 9.44 13.67
N ASP A 231 37.41 8.79 12.57
CA ASP A 231 36.92 7.41 12.58
C ASP A 231 38.09 6.40 12.49
N TYR A 232 39.33 6.87 12.37
CA TYR A 232 40.52 6.02 12.35
C TYR A 232 41.07 5.79 13.76
N ASP A 233 41.00 4.55 14.23
CA ASP A 233 41.67 4.11 15.45
C ASP A 233 43.09 3.65 15.12
N SER A 234 44.08 4.47 15.49
CA SER A 234 45.50 4.17 15.29
C SER A 234 46.00 2.96 16.10
N GLY A 235 45.38 2.66 17.24
CA GLY A 235 45.73 1.53 18.09
C GLY A 235 45.22 0.21 17.53
N ALA A 236 44.01 0.22 16.98
CA ALA A 236 43.42 -0.94 16.30
C ALA A 236 43.82 -1.06 14.82
N ARG A 237 44.41 -0.01 14.23
CA ARG A 237 44.65 0.13 12.77
C ARG A 237 43.38 -0.16 11.96
N ALA A 238 42.25 0.34 12.44
CA ALA A 238 40.93 0.05 11.90
C ALA A 238 40.07 1.31 11.80
N LEU A 239 39.04 1.24 10.96
CA LEU A 239 37.98 2.23 10.89
C LEU A 239 36.87 1.82 11.86
N THR A 240 36.44 2.75 12.72
CA THR A 240 35.41 2.55 13.74
C THR A 240 34.15 3.34 13.45
#